data_AF-A0A960FVS9-F1
#
_entry.id   AF-A0A960FVS9-F1
#
_cell.length_a   1.000
_cell.length_b   1.000
_cell.length_c   1.000
_cell.angle_alpha   90.00
_cell.angle_beta   90.00
_cell.angle_gamma   90.00
#
_symmetry.space_group_name_H-M   'P 1'
#
loop_
_entity.id
_entity.type
_entity.pdbx_description
1 polymer ?
#
loop_
_entity_poly.entity_id
_entity_poly.type
_entity_poly.pdbx_seq_one_letter_code
_entity_poly.pdbx_strand_id
1 'polypeptide(L)'
;MTEPSTDPQAATTGPDEAPDAGPVAAPDATWVKVAEVDGLDDGRVTTVHAGHRTVALARCGDRYGALDNRCPHQGGPLGEGSIEQGWLRCPWHGYDYDPITGRPPEGFDDAPEALPCEVRPDGVYVAIRPPEPHVRTVSDVMVDTMVAWGITHVFGMVGHSNLGFADAMRRAEADGRLTYVGIRHEGAASFAASAYGKLTGRPAACFAIAGPGSTNLLTG
;
A
#
# COMPACT_ATOMS: atom_id res chain seq x y z
N MET A 1 -38.22 36.98 6.37
CA MET A 1 -37.62 37.18 5.04
C MET A 1 -36.41 36.28 4.97
N THR A 2 -36.65 35.01 4.61
CA THR A 2 -35.63 34.00 4.37
C THR A 2 -35.16 34.22 2.94
N GLU A 3 -33.92 34.66 2.76
CA GLU A 3 -33.32 34.72 1.43
C GLU A 3 -33.05 33.28 0.96
N PRO A 4 -33.48 32.90 -0.26
CA PRO A 4 -33.11 31.62 -0.82
C PRO A 4 -31.64 31.68 -1.22
N SER A 5 -30.83 30.85 -0.58
CA SER A 5 -29.47 30.54 -1.04
C SER A 5 -29.58 29.87 -2.40
N THR A 6 -29.47 30.65 -3.47
CA THR A 6 -29.22 30.15 -4.82
C THR A 6 -27.77 29.68 -4.85
N ASP A 7 -27.55 28.44 -4.43
CA ASP A 7 -26.35 27.72 -4.76
C ASP A 7 -26.45 27.37 -6.25
N PRO A 8 -25.64 27.96 -7.15
CA PRO A 8 -25.66 27.59 -8.54
C PRO A 8 -25.04 26.20 -8.62
N GLN A 9 -25.88 25.17 -8.66
CA GLN A 9 -25.51 23.88 -9.22
C GLN A 9 -25.06 24.14 -10.66
N ALA A 10 -23.77 24.41 -10.84
CA ALA A 10 -23.11 24.27 -12.11
C ALA A 10 -23.30 22.80 -12.49
N ALA A 11 -24.26 22.55 -13.37
CA ALA A 11 -24.38 21.29 -14.07
C ALA A 11 -23.12 21.12 -14.92
N THR A 12 -22.05 20.66 -14.30
CA THR A 12 -20.90 20.12 -15.01
C THR A 12 -21.38 18.80 -15.57
N THR A 13 -21.71 18.80 -16.85
CA THR A 13 -21.78 17.57 -17.63
C THR A 13 -20.55 16.73 -17.28
N GLY A 14 -20.76 15.45 -16.94
CA GLY A 14 -19.67 14.50 -16.69
C GLY A 14 -18.64 14.55 -17.83
N PRO A 15 -17.40 14.11 -17.60
CA PRO A 15 -16.34 14.24 -18.59
C PRO A 15 -16.78 13.62 -19.93
N ASP A 16 -17.10 14.48 -20.89
CA ASP A 16 -17.55 14.12 -22.24
C ASP A 16 -16.31 13.64 -23.03
N GLU A 17 -16.40 12.41 -23.56
CA GLU A 17 -15.38 11.66 -24.32
C GLU A 17 -13.90 11.86 -23.92
N ALA A 18 -13.45 11.08 -22.93
CA ALA A 18 -12.02 10.89 -22.65
C ALA A 18 -11.26 10.32 -23.89
N PRO A 19 -10.03 10.80 -24.17
CA PRO A 19 -9.23 10.35 -25.31
C PRO A 19 -8.89 8.85 -25.25
N ASP A 20 -8.83 8.22 -26.42
CA ASP A 20 -8.77 6.76 -26.73
C ASP A 20 -7.54 5.99 -26.21
N ALA A 21 -6.61 6.63 -25.49
CA ALA A 21 -5.42 5.96 -24.98
C ALA A 21 -5.28 6.18 -23.48
N GLY A 22 -5.76 5.21 -22.69
CA GLY A 22 -5.41 5.09 -21.29
C GLY A 22 -3.89 4.98 -21.07
N PRO A 23 -3.42 5.09 -19.82
CA PRO A 23 -2.00 4.95 -19.50
C PRO A 23 -1.42 3.67 -20.10
N VAL A 24 -0.29 3.78 -20.81
CA VAL A 24 0.37 2.62 -21.44
C VAL A 24 1.26 1.93 -20.41
N ALA A 25 1.17 0.59 -20.34
CA ALA A 25 2.00 -0.19 -19.45
C ALA A 25 3.48 -0.07 -19.76
N ALA A 26 4.30 0.06 -18.71
CA ALA A 26 5.75 -0.02 -18.83
C ALA A 26 6.17 -1.43 -19.32
N PRO A 27 7.28 -1.57 -20.05
CA PRO A 27 7.71 -2.86 -20.62
C PRO A 27 7.96 -3.96 -19.57
N ASP A 28 8.29 -3.57 -18.34
CA ASP A 28 8.58 -4.46 -17.20
C ASP A 28 7.37 -4.64 -16.27
N ALA A 29 6.21 -4.09 -16.61
CA ALA A 29 5.03 -4.19 -15.77
C ALA A 29 4.51 -5.63 -15.64
N THR A 30 4.05 -5.98 -14.44
CA THR A 30 3.35 -7.23 -14.16
C THR A 30 1.84 -6.99 -14.23
N TRP A 31 1.13 -7.80 -15.00
CA TRP A 31 -0.33 -7.76 -15.09
C TRP A 31 -0.95 -8.66 -14.02
N VAL A 32 -1.74 -8.06 -13.12
CA VAL A 32 -2.43 -8.79 -12.05
C VAL A 32 -3.92 -8.80 -12.34
N LYS A 33 -4.53 -9.99 -12.35
CA LYS A 33 -6.00 -10.12 -12.41
C LYS A 33 -6.59 -9.61 -11.10
N VAL A 34 -7.49 -8.62 -11.18
CA VAL A 34 -8.08 -7.97 -10.01
C VAL A 34 -9.59 -8.19 -9.87
N ALA A 35 -10.27 -8.53 -10.97
CA ALA A 35 -11.71 -8.78 -10.98
C ALA A 35 -12.11 -9.68 -12.16
N GLU A 36 -13.34 -10.19 -12.14
CA GLU A 36 -13.99 -10.77 -13.32
C GLU A 36 -14.55 -9.66 -14.22
N VAL A 37 -14.76 -9.93 -15.52
CA VAL A 37 -15.23 -8.95 -16.53
C VAL A 37 -16.60 -8.35 -16.20
N ASP A 38 -17.40 -9.01 -15.36
CA ASP A 38 -18.68 -8.51 -14.84
C ASP A 38 -18.77 -8.57 -13.32
N GLY A 39 -17.62 -8.63 -12.64
CA GLY A 39 -17.56 -8.64 -11.17
C GLY A 39 -17.89 -7.29 -10.53
N LEU A 40 -18.01 -6.23 -11.32
CA LEU A 40 -18.34 -4.87 -10.89
C LEU A 40 -19.50 -4.35 -11.76
N ASP A 41 -20.57 -3.90 -11.12
CA ASP A 41 -21.71 -3.29 -11.80
C ASP A 41 -21.30 -1.98 -12.49
N ASP A 42 -22.01 -1.62 -13.55
CA ASP A 42 -21.82 -0.32 -14.21
C ASP A 42 -22.09 0.86 -13.25
N GLY A 43 -21.31 1.93 -13.41
CA GLY A 43 -21.37 3.13 -12.57
C GLY A 43 -20.92 2.89 -11.13
N ARG A 44 -20.06 1.88 -10.90
CA ARG A 44 -19.51 1.58 -9.57
C ARG A 44 -18.00 1.68 -9.53
N VAL A 45 -17.50 1.91 -8.32
CA VAL A 45 -16.11 1.80 -7.95
C VAL A 45 -15.97 0.82 -6.79
N THR A 46 -14.86 0.09 -6.73
CA THR A 46 -14.53 -0.75 -5.58
C THR A 46 -13.02 -0.77 -5.34
N THR A 47 -12.61 -1.12 -4.11
CA THR A 47 -11.19 -1.35 -3.81
C THR A 47 -10.81 -2.78 -4.23
N VAL A 48 -9.77 -2.90 -5.05
CA VAL A 48 -9.14 -4.17 -5.40
C VAL A 48 -7.65 -4.16 -5.06
N HIS A 49 -7.04 -5.34 -5.04
CA HIS A 49 -5.61 -5.49 -4.77
C HIS A 49 -4.86 -5.92 -6.04
N ALA A 50 -3.88 -5.12 -6.43
CA ALA A 50 -2.91 -5.46 -7.48
C ALA A 50 -1.53 -5.60 -6.83
N GLY A 51 -1.16 -6.82 -6.43
CA GLY A 51 0.04 -7.06 -5.64
C GLY A 51 -0.06 -6.41 -4.26
N HIS A 52 0.88 -5.52 -3.93
CA HIS A 52 0.89 -4.76 -2.66
C HIS A 52 0.18 -3.40 -2.76
N ARG A 53 -0.32 -3.03 -3.94
CA ARG A 53 -1.06 -1.78 -4.16
C ARG A 53 -2.56 -2.02 -3.99
N THR A 54 -3.22 -1.07 -3.34
CA THR A 54 -4.68 -0.93 -3.37
C THR A 54 -5.05 -0.04 -4.54
N VAL A 55 -6.06 -0.45 -5.31
CA VAL A 55 -6.49 0.20 -6.53
C VAL A 55 -7.99 0.48 -6.44
N ALA A 56 -8.40 1.70 -6.79
CA ALA A 56 -9.80 2.01 -7.03
C ALA A 56 -10.14 1.57 -8.46
N LEU A 57 -10.86 0.45 -8.58
CA LEU A 57 -11.34 -0.07 -9.85
C LEU A 57 -12.74 0.47 -10.11
N ALA A 58 -12.90 1.25 -11.18
CA ALA A 58 -14.17 1.80 -11.62
C ALA A 58 -14.64 1.13 -12.92
N ARG A 59 -15.96 0.97 -13.08
CA ARG A 59 -16.59 0.58 -14.34
C ARG A 59 -17.55 1.69 -14.80
N CYS A 60 -17.39 2.12 -16.06
CA CYS A 60 -18.29 3.08 -16.71
C CYS A 60 -18.59 2.60 -18.15
N GLY A 61 -19.78 2.05 -18.34
CA GLY A 61 -20.17 1.27 -19.51
C GLY A 61 -19.27 0.05 -19.69
N ASP A 62 -18.69 -0.05 -20.87
CA ASP A 62 -17.75 -1.13 -21.23
C ASP A 62 -16.29 -0.81 -20.85
N ARG A 63 -16.04 0.36 -20.24
CA ARG A 63 -14.68 0.80 -19.87
C ARG A 63 -14.40 0.56 -18.40
N TYR A 64 -13.16 0.19 -18.13
CA TYR A 64 -12.60 0.10 -16.79
C TYR A 64 -11.57 1.18 -16.54
N GLY A 65 -11.59 1.73 -15.34
CA GLY A 65 -10.59 2.65 -14.79
C GLY A 65 -9.89 2.00 -13.62
N ALA A 66 -8.58 2.15 -13.54
CA ALA A 66 -7.80 1.69 -12.40
C ALA A 66 -6.98 2.85 -11.88
N LEU A 67 -7.33 3.38 -10.70
CA LEU A 67 -6.65 4.52 -10.09
C LEU A 67 -5.94 4.08 -8.80
N ASP A 68 -4.85 4.74 -8.42
CA ASP A 68 -4.31 4.58 -7.06
C ASP A 68 -5.43 4.86 -6.05
N ASN A 69 -5.63 3.94 -5.10
CA ASN A 69 -6.73 4.06 -4.17
C ASN A 69 -6.58 5.25 -3.22
N ARG A 70 -5.39 5.84 -3.11
CA ARG A 70 -5.10 6.99 -2.27
C ARG A 70 -5.40 8.28 -3.02
N CYS A 71 -6.47 8.95 -2.62
CA CYS A 71 -6.83 10.29 -3.10
C CYS A 71 -5.66 11.29 -2.86
N PRO A 72 -5.18 12.02 -3.88
CA PRO A 72 -4.04 12.94 -3.75
C PRO A 72 -4.33 14.09 -2.80
N HIS A 73 -5.59 14.51 -2.68
CA HIS A 73 -6.00 15.64 -1.84
C HIS A 73 -5.71 15.40 -0.34
N GLN A 74 -6.26 14.34 0.26
CA GLN A 74 -6.07 14.07 1.70
C GLN A 74 -5.85 12.59 2.05
N GLY A 75 -5.64 11.72 1.04
CA GLY A 75 -5.32 10.30 1.24
C GLY A 75 -6.51 9.36 1.38
N GLY A 76 -7.73 9.83 1.11
CA GLY A 76 -8.94 9.02 1.21
C GLY A 76 -9.02 7.84 0.23
N PRO A 77 -9.72 6.75 0.59
CA PRO A 77 -9.85 5.55 -0.22
C PRO A 77 -10.86 5.76 -1.35
N LEU A 78 -10.39 6.02 -2.57
CA LEU A 78 -11.25 6.30 -3.73
C LEU A 78 -12.18 5.14 -4.08
N GLY A 79 -11.75 3.90 -3.84
CA GLY A 79 -12.52 2.68 -4.05
C GLY A 79 -13.66 2.47 -3.05
N GLU A 80 -13.77 3.31 -2.02
CA GLU A 80 -14.93 3.40 -1.13
C GLU A 80 -15.82 4.60 -1.49
N GLY A 81 -15.50 5.32 -2.58
CA GLY A 81 -16.28 6.44 -3.10
C GLY A 81 -17.53 6.01 -3.87
N SER A 82 -18.13 7.00 -4.55
CA SER A 82 -19.30 6.82 -5.40
C SER A 82 -19.03 7.40 -6.78
N ILE A 83 -19.71 6.89 -7.82
CA ILE A 83 -19.75 7.55 -9.12
C ILE A 83 -21.08 8.30 -9.24
N GLU A 84 -21.01 9.62 -9.30
CA GLU A 84 -22.15 10.53 -9.30
C GLU A 84 -22.05 11.47 -10.49
N GLN A 85 -23.09 11.52 -11.34
CA GLN A 85 -23.08 12.36 -12.55
C GLN A 85 -21.86 12.12 -13.47
N GLY A 86 -21.34 10.88 -13.47
CA GLY A 86 -20.16 10.48 -14.25
C GLY A 86 -18.81 10.76 -13.56
N TRP A 87 -18.82 11.36 -12.37
CA TRP A 87 -17.62 11.68 -11.59
C TRP A 87 -17.41 10.70 -10.45
N LEU A 88 -16.19 10.20 -10.27
CA LEU A 88 -15.78 9.48 -9.07
C LEU A 88 -15.55 10.47 -7.92
N ARG A 89 -16.40 10.39 -6.91
CA ARG A 89 -16.38 11.24 -5.71
C ARG A 89 -15.68 10.56 -4.55
N CYS A 90 -14.63 11.21 -4.03
CA CYS A 90 -13.89 10.74 -2.86
C CYS A 90 -14.77 10.78 -1.59
N PRO A 91 -14.82 9.70 -0.80
CA PRO A 91 -15.74 9.58 0.34
C PRO A 91 -15.39 10.49 1.53
N TRP A 92 -14.18 11.06 1.58
CA TRP A 92 -13.76 11.88 2.72
C TRP A 92 -14.20 13.34 2.60
N HIS A 93 -14.00 13.96 1.43
CA HIS A 93 -14.19 15.41 1.25
C HIS A 93 -14.95 15.77 -0.02
N GLY A 94 -15.49 14.79 -0.75
CA GLY A 94 -16.32 15.03 -1.93
C GLY A 94 -15.56 15.50 -3.16
N TYR A 95 -14.23 15.36 -3.19
CA TYR A 95 -13.43 15.75 -4.35
C TYR A 95 -13.68 14.79 -5.51
N ASP A 96 -13.92 15.34 -6.70
CA ASP A 96 -14.33 14.59 -7.87
C ASP A 96 -13.14 14.32 -8.81
N TYR A 97 -13.17 13.16 -9.47
CA TYR A 97 -12.19 12.72 -10.46
C TYR A 97 -12.91 12.00 -11.60
N ASP A 98 -12.35 12.06 -12.80
CA ASP A 98 -12.78 11.16 -13.88
C ASP A 98 -12.49 9.71 -13.46
N PRO A 99 -13.48 8.80 -13.47
CA PRO A 99 -13.34 7.44 -12.96
C PRO A 99 -12.36 6.57 -13.78
N ILE A 100 -12.05 6.94 -15.02
CA ILE A 100 -11.19 6.17 -15.93
C ILE A 100 -9.76 6.72 -15.93
N THR A 101 -9.62 8.04 -16.01
CA THR A 101 -8.34 8.73 -16.21
C THR A 101 -7.80 9.38 -14.95
N GLY A 102 -8.63 9.53 -13.90
CA GLY A 102 -8.27 10.20 -12.65
C GLY A 102 -8.17 11.72 -12.75
N ARG A 103 -8.42 12.31 -13.93
CA ARG A 103 -8.31 13.77 -14.10
C ARG A 103 -9.34 14.49 -13.21
N PRO A 104 -8.95 15.51 -12.44
CA PRO A 104 -9.90 16.30 -11.68
C PRO A 104 -10.68 17.24 -12.63
N PRO A 105 -11.75 17.88 -12.12
CA PRO A 105 -12.43 18.97 -12.83
C PRO A 105 -11.47 20.09 -13.27
N GLU A 106 -11.89 20.86 -14.27
CA GLU A 106 -11.12 22.00 -14.77
C GLU A 106 -10.80 22.99 -13.63
N GLY A 107 -9.57 23.52 -13.63
CA GLY A 107 -9.07 24.44 -12.60
C GLY A 107 -8.34 23.76 -11.44
N PHE A 108 -8.26 22.43 -11.46
CA PHE A 108 -7.53 21.63 -10.47
C PHE A 108 -6.46 20.75 -11.14
N ASP A 109 -5.39 20.42 -10.41
CA ASP A 109 -4.24 19.66 -10.92
C ASP A 109 -3.85 18.43 -10.06
N ASP A 110 -4.46 18.25 -8.90
CA ASP A 110 -4.27 17.08 -8.05
C ASP A 110 -5.00 15.86 -8.67
N ALA A 111 -4.29 14.93 -9.31
CA ALA A 111 -4.86 13.72 -9.92
C ALA A 111 -4.26 12.44 -9.29
N PRO A 112 -5.05 11.41 -8.94
CA PRO A 112 -4.52 10.09 -8.63
C PRO A 112 -3.77 9.48 -9.82
N GLU A 113 -2.79 8.62 -9.54
CA GLU A 113 -2.11 7.84 -10.59
C GLU A 113 -3.12 6.93 -11.28
N ALA A 114 -3.29 7.09 -12.60
CA ALA A 114 -4.03 6.13 -13.41
C ALA A 114 -3.11 4.98 -13.83
N LEU A 115 -3.52 3.76 -13.52
CA LEU A 115 -2.84 2.53 -13.84
C LEU A 115 -3.35 1.97 -15.17
N PRO A 116 -2.46 1.44 -16.02
CA PRO A 116 -2.89 0.69 -17.19
C PRO A 116 -3.77 -0.48 -16.77
N CYS A 117 -4.94 -0.59 -17.39
CA CYS A 117 -5.83 -1.72 -17.19
C CYS A 117 -6.31 -2.27 -18.53
N GLU A 118 -6.56 -3.58 -18.56
CA GLU A 118 -6.97 -4.31 -19.75
C GLU A 118 -8.06 -5.32 -19.35
N VAL A 119 -9.11 -5.40 -20.16
CA VAL A 119 -10.11 -6.45 -20.05
C VAL A 119 -9.68 -7.61 -20.95
N ARG A 120 -9.53 -8.79 -20.35
CA ARG A 120 -9.23 -10.06 -21.04
C ARG A 120 -10.45 -10.98 -20.91
N PRO A 121 -10.56 -12.05 -21.74
CA PRO A 121 -11.72 -12.95 -21.70
C PRO A 121 -11.99 -13.56 -20.32
N ASP A 122 -10.95 -13.71 -19.50
CA ASP A 122 -11.01 -14.30 -18.17
C ASP A 122 -10.96 -13.27 -17.04
N GLY A 123 -10.95 -11.97 -17.28
CA GLY A 123 -11.01 -10.98 -16.19
C GLY A 123 -10.44 -9.60 -16.53
N VAL A 124 -10.47 -8.72 -15.52
CA VAL A 124 -9.88 -7.39 -15.57
C VAL A 124 -8.49 -7.43 -14.95
N TYR A 125 -7.51 -6.92 -15.68
CA TYR A 125 -6.11 -6.90 -15.29
C TYR A 125 -5.62 -5.48 -15.09
N VAL A 126 -4.80 -5.26 -14.07
CA VAL A 126 -4.11 -3.99 -13.81
C VAL A 126 -2.61 -4.21 -13.90
N ALA A 127 -1.93 -3.35 -14.65
CA ALA A 127 -0.49 -3.35 -14.74
C ALA A 127 0.11 -2.63 -13.53
N ILE A 128 0.95 -3.33 -12.79
CA ILE A 128 1.75 -2.76 -11.70
C ILE A 128 3.22 -2.85 -12.05
N ARG A 129 3.97 -1.80 -11.72
CA ARG A 129 5.43 -1.90 -11.76
C ARG A 129 5.88 -2.91 -10.71
N PRO A 130 6.78 -3.85 -11.04
CA PRO A 130 7.39 -4.68 -10.03
C PRO A 130 8.10 -3.78 -8.98
N PRO A 131 8.12 -4.17 -7.69
CA PRO A 131 8.88 -3.42 -6.70
C PRO A 131 10.34 -3.34 -7.15
N GLU A 132 10.95 -2.18 -6.91
CA GLU A 132 12.37 -2.00 -7.27
C GLU A 132 13.22 -3.05 -6.54
N PRO A 133 14.20 -3.66 -7.23
CA PRO A 133 15.10 -4.59 -6.61
C PRO A 133 15.76 -3.96 -5.38
N HIS A 134 15.85 -4.74 -4.30
CA HIS A 134 16.49 -4.28 -3.07
C HIS A 134 17.93 -3.85 -3.33
N VAL A 135 18.26 -2.61 -2.95
CA VAL A 135 19.64 -2.10 -2.97
C VAL A 135 20.23 -2.27 -1.58
N ARG A 136 21.46 -2.79 -1.50
CA ARG A 136 22.15 -3.01 -0.22
C ARG A 136 22.18 -1.74 0.64
N THR A 137 21.73 -1.86 1.88
CA THR A 137 21.60 -0.80 2.88
C THR A 137 22.55 -1.00 4.06
N VAL A 138 22.68 0.02 4.91
CA VAL A 138 23.38 -0.10 6.21
C VAL A 138 22.73 -1.15 7.10
N SER A 139 21.39 -1.27 7.07
CA SER A 139 20.67 -2.30 7.81
C SER A 139 21.09 -3.71 7.40
N ASP A 140 21.35 -3.97 6.11
CA ASP A 140 21.86 -5.27 5.67
C ASP A 140 23.26 -5.55 6.22
N VAL A 141 24.14 -4.53 6.26
CA VAL A 141 25.49 -4.66 6.85
C VAL A 141 25.40 -4.97 8.35
N MET A 142 24.46 -4.34 9.06
CA MET A 142 24.23 -4.61 10.49
C MET A 142 23.76 -6.05 10.70
N VAL A 143 22.79 -6.53 9.91
CA VAL A 143 22.31 -7.93 9.99
C VAL A 143 23.42 -8.91 9.65
N ASP A 144 24.17 -8.66 8.57
CA ASP A 144 25.30 -9.51 8.17
C ASP A 144 26.35 -9.61 9.28
N THR A 145 26.61 -8.50 9.97
CA THR A 145 27.54 -8.47 11.12
C THR A 145 27.01 -9.28 12.29
N MET A 146 25.72 -9.15 12.62
CA MET A 146 25.08 -9.97 13.66
C MET A 146 25.19 -11.47 13.37
N VAL A 147 24.86 -11.87 12.13
CA VAL A 147 24.97 -13.26 11.69
C VAL A 147 26.42 -13.74 11.76
N ALA A 148 27.38 -12.93 11.33
CA ALA A 148 28.81 -13.25 11.41
C ALA A 148 29.30 -13.41 12.86
N TRP A 149 28.69 -12.71 13.82
CA TRP A 149 28.94 -12.86 15.26
C TRP A 149 28.20 -14.05 15.89
N GLY A 150 27.52 -14.86 15.09
CA GLY A 150 26.85 -16.08 15.55
C GLY A 150 25.43 -15.87 16.07
N ILE A 151 24.84 -14.69 15.87
CA ILE A 151 23.41 -14.49 16.15
C ILE A 151 22.60 -15.29 15.14
N THR A 152 21.88 -16.30 15.65
CA THR A 152 20.95 -17.10 14.85
C THR A 152 19.50 -16.87 15.23
N HIS A 153 19.24 -16.21 16.37
CA HIS A 153 17.90 -15.96 16.89
C HIS A 153 17.76 -14.50 17.33
N VAL A 154 16.70 -13.85 16.85
CA VAL A 154 16.31 -12.51 17.26
C VAL A 154 14.91 -12.57 17.86
N PHE A 155 14.73 -12.00 19.05
CA PHE A 155 13.47 -11.95 19.75
C PHE A 155 13.00 -10.50 19.83
N GLY A 156 11.78 -10.17 19.41
CA GLY A 156 11.40 -8.76 19.45
C GLY A 156 10.11 -8.34 18.77
N MET A 157 9.91 -7.03 18.73
CA MET A 157 8.79 -6.37 18.07
C MET A 157 9.28 -5.35 17.03
N VAL A 158 8.57 -5.32 15.91
CA VAL A 158 8.78 -4.35 14.82
C VAL A 158 7.94 -3.10 15.08
N GLY A 159 8.47 -1.92 14.76
CA GLY A 159 7.68 -0.70 14.69
C GLY A 159 8.28 0.35 13.77
N HIS A 160 7.55 1.45 13.58
CA HIS A 160 7.87 2.44 12.55
C HIS A 160 9.32 2.96 12.58
N SER A 161 9.90 3.11 13.78
CA SER A 161 11.28 3.63 13.94
C SER A 161 12.38 2.67 13.51
N ASN A 162 12.09 1.39 13.25
CA ASN A 162 13.09 0.36 12.94
C ASN A 162 12.76 -0.49 11.70
N LEU A 163 11.79 -0.06 10.86
CA LEU A 163 11.28 -0.83 9.73
C LEU A 163 12.37 -1.28 8.74
N GLY A 164 13.33 -0.43 8.39
CA GLY A 164 14.41 -0.81 7.48
C GLY A 164 15.30 -1.94 8.03
N PHE A 165 15.51 -1.97 9.35
CA PHE A 165 16.28 -3.02 10.00
C PHE A 165 15.47 -4.31 10.16
N ALA A 166 14.17 -4.18 10.44
CA ALA A 166 13.24 -5.30 10.44
C ALA A 166 13.15 -5.97 9.05
N ASP A 167 13.10 -5.18 7.98
CA ASP A 167 13.06 -5.71 6.61
C ASP A 167 14.38 -6.38 6.20
N ALA A 168 15.53 -5.88 6.65
CA ALA A 168 16.81 -6.57 6.50
C ALA A 168 16.85 -7.92 7.24
N MET A 169 16.32 -7.98 8.46
CA MET A 169 16.21 -9.25 9.20
C MET A 169 15.24 -10.21 8.52
N ARG A 170 14.11 -9.72 7.99
CA ARG A 170 13.14 -10.53 7.23
C ARG A 170 13.80 -11.16 6.00
N ARG A 171 14.64 -10.43 5.27
CA ARG A 171 15.44 -10.99 4.16
C ARG A 171 16.41 -12.06 4.65
N ALA A 172 17.17 -11.78 5.71
CA ALA A 172 18.11 -12.74 6.27
C ALA A 172 17.42 -14.01 6.81
N GLU A 173 16.21 -13.88 7.36
CA GLU A 173 15.37 -15.01 7.76
C GLU A 173 14.89 -15.82 6.56
N ALA A 174 14.44 -15.17 5.49
CA ALA A 174 14.06 -15.85 4.24
C ALA A 174 15.25 -16.62 3.62
N ASP A 175 16.48 -16.12 3.78
CA ASP A 175 17.71 -16.80 3.38
C ASP A 175 18.14 -17.92 4.35
N GLY A 176 17.43 -18.12 5.46
CA GLY A 176 17.76 -19.11 6.50
C GLY A 176 18.98 -18.77 7.35
N ARG A 177 19.42 -17.51 7.38
CA ARG A 177 20.63 -17.06 8.10
C ARG A 177 20.38 -16.75 9.57
N LEU A 178 19.15 -16.41 9.93
CA LEU A 178 18.68 -16.22 11.30
C LEU A 178 17.18 -16.56 11.39
N THR A 179 16.66 -16.66 12.60
CA THR A 179 15.22 -16.79 12.88
C THR A 179 14.75 -15.57 13.65
N TYR A 180 13.64 -14.95 13.23
CA TYR A 180 13.00 -13.85 13.92
C TYR A 180 11.76 -14.33 14.68
N VAL A 181 11.77 -14.19 15.99
CA VAL A 181 10.66 -14.55 16.88
C VAL A 181 9.92 -13.30 17.31
N GLY A 182 8.75 -13.09 16.71
CA GLY A 182 7.84 -11.99 17.07
C GLY A 182 7.31 -12.13 18.50
N ILE A 183 7.50 -11.10 19.32
CA ILE A 183 7.05 -11.04 20.72
C ILE A 183 6.16 -9.81 20.93
N ARG A 184 5.22 -9.92 21.88
CA ARG A 184 4.21 -8.90 22.18
C ARG A 184 4.64 -7.83 23.20
N HIS A 185 5.74 -8.06 23.91
CA HIS A 185 6.27 -7.13 24.92
C HIS A 185 7.79 -7.18 24.93
N GLU A 186 8.47 -6.04 24.92
CA GLU A 186 9.92 -5.96 24.80
C GLU A 186 10.64 -6.67 25.97
N GLY A 187 10.17 -6.49 27.20
CA GLY A 187 10.72 -7.24 28.35
C GLY A 187 10.67 -8.78 28.19
N ALA A 188 9.65 -9.31 27.51
CA ALA A 188 9.59 -10.75 27.23
C ALA A 188 10.63 -11.17 26.17
N ALA A 189 11.02 -10.28 25.26
CA ALA A 189 12.11 -10.52 24.34
C ALA A 189 13.46 -10.63 25.05
N SER A 190 13.71 -9.77 26.03
CA SER A 190 14.90 -9.85 26.88
C SER A 190 14.97 -11.15 27.67
N PHE A 191 13.86 -11.57 28.30
CA PHE A 191 13.82 -12.86 28.99
C PHE A 191 14.06 -14.04 28.05
N ALA A 192 13.47 -14.01 26.84
CA ALA A 192 13.66 -15.06 25.84
C ALA A 192 15.11 -15.13 25.34
N ALA A 193 15.72 -14.00 25.02
CA ALA A 193 17.13 -13.93 24.60
C ALA A 193 18.08 -14.40 25.73
N SER A 194 17.80 -14.01 26.97
CA SER A 194 18.55 -14.43 28.16
C SER A 194 18.45 -15.95 28.37
N ALA A 195 17.23 -16.51 28.26
CA ALA A 195 17.00 -17.94 28.36
C ALA A 195 17.72 -18.71 27.24
N TYR A 196 17.62 -18.23 26.00
CA TYR A 196 18.32 -18.82 24.85
C TYR A 196 19.83 -18.87 25.10
N GLY A 197 20.43 -17.75 25.54
CA GLY A 197 21.85 -17.69 25.87
C GLY A 197 22.27 -18.68 26.94
N LYS A 198 21.51 -18.78 28.03
CA LYS A 198 21.78 -19.71 29.14
C LYS A 198 21.65 -21.18 28.75
N LEU A 199 20.68 -21.51 27.89
CA LEU A 199 20.39 -22.90 27.50
C LEU A 199 21.31 -23.40 26.38
N THR A 200 21.74 -22.51 25.48
CA THR A 200 22.48 -22.91 24.27
C THR A 200 23.97 -22.56 24.32
N GLY A 201 24.37 -21.64 25.22
CA GLY A 201 25.71 -21.05 25.24
C GLY A 201 25.99 -20.13 24.04
N ARG A 202 24.97 -19.78 23.25
CA ARG A 202 25.09 -18.92 22.06
C ARG A 202 24.36 -17.59 22.27
N PRO A 203 24.89 -16.47 21.77
CA PRO A 203 24.21 -15.19 21.88
C PRO A 203 22.90 -15.17 21.06
N ALA A 204 21.91 -14.44 21.58
CA ALA A 204 20.70 -14.06 20.86
C ALA A 204 20.53 -12.54 20.95
N ALA A 205 19.79 -11.95 20.00
CA ALA A 205 19.54 -10.52 19.98
C ALA A 205 18.10 -10.19 20.42
N CYS A 206 17.94 -9.04 21.06
CA CYS A 206 16.64 -8.41 21.28
C CYS A 206 16.39 -7.33 20.22
N PHE A 207 15.15 -7.18 19.80
CA PHE A 207 14.74 -6.13 18.87
C PHE A 207 13.49 -5.40 19.37
N ALA A 208 13.56 -4.07 19.38
CA ALA A 208 12.48 -3.22 19.88
C ALA A 208 12.46 -1.86 19.17
N ILE A 209 11.38 -1.12 19.41
CA ILE A 209 11.17 0.23 18.91
C ILE A 209 11.94 1.26 19.75
N ALA A 210 12.26 2.40 19.14
CA ALA A 210 12.76 3.55 19.89
C ALA A 210 11.76 4.03 20.96
N GLY A 211 12.25 4.65 22.04
CA GLY A 211 11.41 5.18 23.12
C GLY A 211 11.13 4.13 24.20
N PRO A 212 9.89 4.01 24.73
CA PRO A 212 9.58 3.12 25.84
C PRO A 212 9.98 1.64 25.63
N GLY A 213 9.98 1.19 24.37
CA GLY A 213 10.41 -0.17 24.02
C GLY A 213 11.87 -0.45 24.40
N SER A 214 12.79 0.51 24.22
CA SER A 214 14.19 0.33 24.59
C SER A 214 14.38 0.25 26.11
N THR A 215 13.61 1.04 26.88
CA THR A 215 13.63 0.96 28.35
C THR A 215 13.01 -0.34 28.85
N ASN A 216 11.95 -0.84 28.21
CA ASN A 216 11.33 -2.12 28.55
C ASN A 216 12.28 -3.30 28.30
N LEU A 217 13.12 -3.25 27.26
CA LEU A 217 14.18 -4.25 27.04
C LEU A 217 15.14 -4.32 28.22
N LEU A 218 15.51 -3.20 28.83
CA LEU A 218 16.46 -3.17 29.95
C LEU A 218 15.93 -3.82 31.22
N THR A 219 14.62 -3.89 31.38
CA THR A 219 13.97 -4.42 32.59
C THR A 219 13.69 -5.94 32.55
N GLY A 220 13.98 -6.61 31.43
CA GLY A 220 13.78 -8.06 31.27
C GLY A 220 15.05 -8.90 31.35
#